data_AF-Q86BU9-F1
#
_entry.id   AF-Q86BU9-F1
#
_cell.length_a   1.000
_cell.length_b   1.000
_cell.length_c   1.000
_cell.angle_alpha   90.00
_cell.angle_beta   90.00
_cell.angle_gamma   90.00
#
_symmetry.space_group_name_H-M   'P 1'
#
loop_
_entity.id
_entity.type
_entity.pdbx_description
1 polymer ?
#
loop_
_entity_poly.entity_id
_entity_poly.type
_entity_poly.pdbx_seq_one_letter_code
_entity_poly.pdbx_strand_id
1 'polypeptide(L)'
;YVIVDWHDHNAQNHVDQAVNFFTYIAKTYGSNPNIIYETFNEPLQIDWNIVKSYHEKVVAAIRKYDKKNLIILGTTTWSQDVDIAAANPVSGSNLCYTLHYYAASHKQSLRDKAQTALNKRACIFVTEYGT
;
A
#
# COMPACT_ATOMS: atom_id res chain seq x y z
N TYR A 1 11.67 0.82 13.10
CA TYR A 1 11.29 0.98 11.68
C TYR A 1 10.66 2.36 11.51
N VAL A 2 10.63 2.88 10.29
CA VAL A 2 9.95 4.13 9.92
C VAL A 2 9.18 3.88 8.64
N ILE A 3 7.90 4.30 8.62
CA ILE A 3 7.07 4.30 7.42
C ILE A 3 7.19 5.67 6.78
N VAL A 4 7.53 5.70 5.49
CA VAL A 4 7.47 6.89 4.65
C VAL A 4 6.18 6.79 3.85
N ASP A 5 5.16 7.51 4.32
CA ASP A 5 3.81 7.48 3.77
C ASP A 5 3.58 8.63 2.78
N TRP A 6 3.13 8.27 1.57
CA TRP A 6 2.54 9.21 0.62
C TRP A 6 1.06 9.42 0.93
N HIS A 7 0.84 10.37 1.84
CA HIS A 7 -0.46 10.65 2.45
C HIS A 7 -1.41 11.43 1.50
N ASP A 8 -1.96 10.73 0.52
CA ASP A 8 -2.85 11.26 -0.51
C ASP A 8 -4.08 10.35 -0.69
N HIS A 9 -5.19 10.93 -1.15
CA HIS A 9 -6.41 10.21 -1.52
C HIS A 9 -6.56 10.01 -3.03
N ASN A 10 -5.75 10.71 -3.83
CA ASN A 10 -5.82 10.76 -5.28
C ASN A 10 -4.45 10.57 -5.94
N ALA A 11 -3.57 9.74 -5.36
CA ALA A 11 -2.20 9.57 -5.84
C ALA A 11 -2.11 9.08 -7.30
N GLN A 12 -3.16 8.44 -7.82
CA GLN A 12 -3.29 8.09 -9.25
C GLN A 12 -3.24 9.31 -10.18
N ASN A 13 -3.55 10.51 -9.70
CA ASN A 13 -3.43 11.78 -10.43
C ASN A 13 -2.05 12.45 -10.24
N HIS A 14 -1.23 11.93 -9.34
CA HIS A 14 0.08 12.46 -8.96
C HIS A 14 1.21 11.43 -9.16
N VAL A 15 1.07 10.58 -10.18
CA VAL A 15 1.99 9.44 -10.42
C VAL A 15 3.44 9.89 -10.53
N ASP A 16 3.72 10.94 -11.29
CA ASP A 16 5.09 11.39 -11.53
C ASP A 16 5.71 11.99 -10.26
N GLN A 17 4.91 12.69 -9.45
CA GLN A 17 5.32 13.24 -8.16
C GLN A 17 5.67 12.11 -7.19
N ALA A 18 4.81 11.10 -7.06
CA ALA A 18 5.06 9.95 -6.21
C ALA A 18 6.29 9.15 -6.66
N VAL A 19 6.43 8.90 -7.98
CA VAL A 19 7.61 8.22 -8.55
C VAL A 19 8.89 8.99 -8.24
N ASN A 20 8.89 10.31 -8.41
CA ASN A 20 10.06 11.15 -8.12
C ASN A 20 10.40 11.15 -6.62
N PHE A 21 9.39 11.31 -5.76
CA PHE A 21 9.55 11.29 -4.31
C PHE A 21 10.12 9.94 -3.83
N PHE A 22 9.49 8.83 -4.19
CA PHE A 22 9.95 7.51 -3.76
C PHE A 22 11.27 7.10 -4.40
N THR A 23 11.58 7.57 -5.61
CA THR A 23 12.92 7.41 -6.19
C THR A 23 13.98 8.11 -5.34
N TYR A 24 13.70 9.33 -4.87
CA TYR A 24 14.61 10.05 -3.99
C TYR A 24 14.81 9.33 -2.65
N ILE A 25 13.73 8.88 -2.01
CA ILE A 25 13.80 8.14 -0.74
C ILE A 25 14.56 6.83 -0.92
N ALA A 26 14.27 6.05 -1.97
CA ALA A 26 14.93 4.77 -2.21
C ALA A 26 16.43 4.92 -2.53
N LYS A 27 16.82 5.95 -3.28
CA LYS A 27 18.24 6.28 -3.53
C LYS A 27 18.98 6.66 -2.26
N THR A 28 18.36 7.48 -1.43
CA THR A 28 19.00 8.08 -0.26
C THR A 28 19.04 7.12 0.93
N TYR A 29 17.97 6.35 1.12
CA TYR A 29 17.75 5.57 2.33
C TYR A 29 17.49 4.08 2.10
N GLY A 30 17.39 3.60 0.86
CA GLY A 30 16.98 2.22 0.57
C GLY A 30 17.96 1.13 1.03
N SER A 31 19.19 1.47 1.41
CA SER A 31 20.12 0.55 2.07
C SER A 31 19.83 0.36 3.56
N ASN A 32 19.04 1.23 4.17
CA ASN A 32 18.68 1.13 5.58
C ASN A 32 17.52 0.14 5.75
N PRO A 33 17.67 -0.92 6.56
CA PRO A 33 16.62 -1.92 6.74
C PRO A 33 15.42 -1.38 7.51
N ASN A 34 15.51 -0.16 8.07
CA ASN A 34 14.45 0.45 8.86
C ASN A 34 13.36 1.10 8.01
N ILE A 35 13.61 1.37 6.73
CA ILE A 35 12.66 2.03 5.82
C ILE A 35 11.56 1.05 5.40
N ILE A 36 10.33 1.53 5.51
CA ILE A 36 9.13 0.92 4.93
C ILE A 36 8.47 2.00 4.07
N TYR A 37 8.07 1.66 2.86
CA TYR A 37 7.39 2.60 1.95
C TYR A 37 5.89 2.34 2.01
N GLU A 38 5.08 3.37 2.18
CA GLU A 38 3.63 3.29 1.99
C GLU A 38 3.25 4.19 0.81
N THR A 39 2.93 3.56 -0.32
CA THR A 39 2.93 4.26 -1.62
C THR A 39 1.66 5.04 -1.90
N PHE A 40 0.58 4.77 -1.18
CA PHE A 40 -0.72 5.44 -1.31
C PHE A 40 -1.50 5.19 -0.03
N ASN A 41 -1.70 6.20 0.80
CA ASN A 41 -2.42 6.09 2.07
C ASN A 41 -3.84 5.53 1.94
N GLU A 42 -4.73 6.28 1.28
CA GLU A 42 -6.16 5.94 1.25
C GLU A 42 -6.80 6.22 -0.11
N PRO A 43 -6.64 5.29 -1.08
CA PRO A 43 -7.41 5.33 -2.31
C PRO A 43 -8.92 5.39 -2.02
N LEU A 44 -9.63 6.25 -2.75
CA LEU A 44 -11.09 6.35 -2.67
C LEU A 44 -11.77 5.14 -3.35
N GLN A 45 -13.06 5.26 -3.63
CA GLN A 45 -13.87 4.25 -4.30
C GLN A 45 -13.66 4.27 -5.82
N ILE A 46 -12.43 3.99 -6.24
CA ILE A 46 -12.03 3.86 -7.64
C ILE A 46 -11.73 2.40 -7.98
N ASP A 47 -11.65 2.07 -9.27
CA ASP A 47 -11.34 0.70 -9.70
C ASP A 47 -9.95 0.27 -9.22
N TRP A 48 -9.86 -0.93 -8.65
CA TRP A 48 -8.59 -1.50 -8.17
C TRP A 48 -7.51 -1.53 -9.26
N ASN A 49 -7.86 -1.76 -10.52
CA ASN A 49 -6.89 -1.77 -11.62
C ASN A 49 -6.22 -0.41 -11.83
N ILE A 50 -6.90 0.70 -11.52
CA ILE A 50 -6.31 2.04 -11.55
C ILE A 50 -5.26 2.17 -10.43
N VAL A 51 -5.63 1.75 -9.20
CA VAL A 51 -4.74 1.77 -8.02
C VAL A 51 -3.54 0.84 -8.22
N LYS A 52 -3.78 -0.38 -8.73
CA LYS A 52 -2.75 -1.35 -9.10
C LYS A 52 -1.78 -0.79 -10.14
N SER A 53 -2.28 -0.15 -11.20
CA SER A 53 -1.42 0.45 -12.24
C SER A 53 -0.53 1.56 -11.68
N TYR A 54 -1.04 2.34 -10.71
CA TYR A 54 -0.23 3.30 -9.97
C TYR A 54 0.86 2.61 -9.15
N HIS A 55 0.49 1.61 -8.35
CA HIS A 55 1.43 0.88 -7.49
C HIS A 55 2.53 0.21 -8.29
N GLU A 56 2.23 -0.41 -9.43
CA GLU A 56 3.23 -1.03 -10.30
C GLU A 56 4.32 -0.05 -10.75
N LYS A 57 3.94 1.19 -11.10
CA LYS A 57 4.90 2.24 -11.48
C LYS A 57 5.77 2.67 -10.31
N VAL A 58 5.18 2.92 -9.15
CA VAL A 58 5.92 3.37 -7.95
C VAL A 58 6.81 2.25 -7.40
N VAL A 59 6.32 1.01 -7.36
CA VAL A 59 7.10 -0.18 -6.98
C VAL A 59 8.29 -0.34 -7.91
N ALA A 60 8.11 -0.24 -9.23
CA ALA A 60 9.22 -0.34 -10.18
C ALA A 60 10.29 0.75 -9.93
N ALA A 61 9.87 1.98 -9.61
CA ALA A 61 10.77 3.08 -9.30
C ALA A 61 11.58 2.82 -8.01
N ILE A 62 10.93 2.41 -6.92
CA ILE A 62 11.59 2.03 -5.66
C ILE A 62 12.56 0.87 -5.90
N ARG A 63 12.08 -0.19 -6.56
CA ARG A 63 12.86 -1.41 -6.83
C ARG A 63 14.04 -1.19 -7.75
N LYS A 64 14.18 -0.05 -8.43
CA LYS A 64 15.41 0.30 -9.14
C LYS A 64 16.60 0.46 -8.19
N TYR A 65 16.36 0.98 -6.98
CA TYR A 65 17.41 1.32 -6.00
C TYR A 65 17.35 0.46 -4.73
N ASP A 66 16.17 0.01 -4.32
CA ASP A 66 15.96 -0.79 -3.11
C ASP A 66 15.31 -2.13 -3.44
N LYS A 67 16.10 -3.21 -3.33
CA LYS A 67 15.66 -4.56 -3.72
C LYS A 67 14.94 -5.32 -2.60
N LYS A 68 14.91 -4.84 -1.36
CA LYS A 68 14.59 -5.68 -0.20
C LYS A 68 13.56 -5.09 0.74
N ASN A 69 13.54 -3.79 0.97
CA ASN A 69 12.67 -3.23 2.00
C ASN A 69 11.19 -3.42 1.67
N LEU A 70 10.36 -3.42 2.72
CA LEU A 70 8.93 -3.63 2.60
C LEU A 70 8.26 -2.43 1.91
N ILE A 71 7.34 -2.72 0.98
CA ILE A 71 6.45 -1.73 0.39
C ILE A 71 5.01 -2.13 0.73
N ILE A 72 4.26 -1.19 1.30
CA ILE A 72 2.87 -1.32 1.68
C ILE A 72 2.02 -0.54 0.68
N LEU A 73 0.98 -1.20 0.16
CA LEU A 73 0.17 -0.74 -0.96
C LEU A 73 -1.26 -0.47 -0.48
N GLY A 74 -1.67 0.80 -0.51
CA GLY A 74 -3.06 1.21 -0.24
C GLY A 74 -4.08 0.43 -1.06
N THR A 75 -5.24 0.15 -0.45
CA THR A 75 -6.36 -0.56 -1.11
C THR A 75 -7.56 0.37 -1.27
N THR A 76 -8.51 0.00 -2.14
CA THR A 76 -9.67 0.86 -2.42
C THR A 76 -10.58 1.02 -1.19
N THR A 77 -11.42 2.05 -1.22
CA THR A 77 -12.37 2.38 -0.14
C THR A 77 -11.64 2.69 1.17
N TRP A 78 -10.78 3.71 1.16
CA TRP A 78 -9.96 4.13 2.32
C TRP A 78 -9.17 2.97 2.92
N SER A 79 -8.47 2.22 2.06
CA SER A 79 -7.69 1.05 2.46
C SER A 79 -8.50 -0.03 3.19
N GLN A 80 -9.70 -0.37 2.70
CA GLN A 80 -10.54 -1.43 3.28
C GLN A 80 -10.69 -2.66 2.39
N ASP A 81 -10.49 -2.54 1.07
CA ASP A 81 -10.74 -3.58 0.07
C ASP A 81 -9.53 -4.52 -0.15
N VAL A 82 -8.95 -4.99 0.95
CA VAL A 82 -7.79 -5.91 0.93
C VAL A 82 -8.08 -7.27 0.29
N ASP A 83 -9.33 -7.72 0.33
CA ASP A 83 -9.83 -8.91 -0.33
C ASP A 83 -9.81 -8.79 -1.86
N ILE A 84 -10.15 -7.62 -2.40
CA ILE A 84 -10.05 -7.30 -3.84
C ILE A 84 -8.59 -7.28 -4.27
N ALA A 85 -7.73 -6.58 -3.51
CA ALA A 85 -6.30 -6.51 -3.80
C ALA A 85 -5.63 -7.89 -3.79
N ALA A 86 -5.99 -8.74 -2.82
CA ALA A 86 -5.50 -10.12 -2.73
C ALA A 86 -5.98 -11.03 -3.87
N ALA A 87 -7.11 -10.70 -4.51
CA ALA A 87 -7.62 -11.46 -5.66
C ALA A 87 -6.89 -11.11 -6.97
N ASN A 88 -6.36 -9.89 -7.11
CA ASN A 88 -5.59 -9.42 -8.26
C ASN A 88 -4.34 -8.65 -7.81
N PRO A 89 -3.32 -9.34 -7.24
CA PRO A 89 -2.21 -8.68 -6.56
C PRO A 89 -1.29 -7.92 -7.52
N VAL A 90 -0.60 -6.92 -7.00
CA VAL A 90 0.57 -6.29 -7.64
C VAL A 90 1.72 -7.31 -7.66
N SER A 91 2.35 -7.50 -8.82
CA SER A 91 3.47 -8.43 -8.97
C SER A 91 4.74 -7.88 -8.32
N GLY A 92 5.45 -8.73 -7.57
CA GLY A 92 6.71 -8.36 -6.95
C GLY A 92 6.98 -9.15 -5.67
N SER A 93 7.98 -8.71 -4.91
CA SER A 93 8.37 -9.30 -3.63
C SER A 93 8.35 -8.25 -2.52
N ASN A 94 8.19 -8.74 -1.28
CA ASN A 94 8.13 -7.92 -0.06
C ASN A 94 7.10 -6.80 -0.19
N LEU A 95 5.89 -7.19 -0.61
CA LEU A 95 4.73 -6.33 -0.75
C LEU A 95 3.68 -6.75 0.28
N CYS A 96 3.11 -5.77 0.99
CA CYS A 96 1.94 -5.93 1.84
C CYS A 96 0.85 -4.96 1.36
N TYR A 97 -0.40 -5.21 1.75
CA TYR A 97 -1.54 -4.35 1.44
C TYR A 97 -2.06 -3.65 2.68
N THR A 98 -2.41 -2.38 2.55
CA THR A 98 -2.90 -1.56 3.66
C THR A 98 -4.32 -1.96 4.03
N LEU A 99 -4.56 -2.10 5.34
CA LEU A 99 -5.89 -2.17 5.94
C LEU A 99 -6.05 -1.02 6.96
N HIS A 100 -6.99 -0.12 6.76
CA HIS A 100 -7.34 0.91 7.75
C HIS A 100 -8.67 0.60 8.41
N TYR A 101 -8.76 0.93 9.70
CA TYR A 101 -10.03 0.84 10.41
C TYR A 101 -10.18 1.82 11.56
N TYR A 102 -11.41 2.22 11.83
CA TYR A 102 -11.78 2.99 13.01
C TYR A 102 -12.75 2.15 13.83
N ALA A 103 -12.40 1.85 15.08
CA ALA A 103 -13.11 0.86 15.89
C ALA A 103 -14.56 1.26 16.15
N ALA A 104 -14.90 2.55 16.16
CA ALA A 104 -16.28 3.04 16.22
C ALA A 104 -17.14 2.63 15.01
N SER A 105 -16.59 2.64 13.80
CA SER A 105 -17.34 2.42 12.55
C SER A 105 -17.22 0.99 12.00
N HIS A 106 -16.01 0.43 12.03
CA HIS A 106 -15.70 -0.83 11.34
C HIS A 106 -15.70 -2.01 12.31
N LYS A 107 -16.46 -3.05 11.99
CA LYS A 107 -16.72 -4.20 12.87
C LYS A 107 -16.35 -5.53 12.18
N GLN A 108 -17.19 -6.56 12.32
CA GLN A 108 -16.90 -7.90 11.85
C GLN A 108 -16.76 -7.97 10.32
N SER A 109 -17.58 -7.25 9.57
CA SER A 109 -17.53 -7.27 8.10
C SER A 109 -16.16 -6.88 7.54
N LEU A 110 -15.48 -5.88 8.12
CA LEU A 110 -14.13 -5.51 7.69
C LEU A 110 -13.09 -6.57 8.08
N ARG A 111 -13.25 -7.20 9.26
CA ARG A 111 -12.40 -8.34 9.66
C ARG A 111 -12.56 -9.53 8.72
N ASP A 112 -13.77 -9.77 8.21
CA ASP A 112 -14.02 -10.87 7.27
C ASP A 112 -13.33 -10.64 5.92
N LYS A 113 -13.26 -9.39 5.45
CA LYS A 113 -12.47 -9.01 4.26
C LYS A 113 -10.97 -9.24 4.50
N ALA A 114 -10.46 -8.80 5.66
CA ALA A 114 -9.08 -9.07 6.04
C ALA A 114 -8.79 -10.58 6.10
N GLN A 115 -9.69 -11.38 6.68
CA GLN A 115 -9.56 -12.84 6.73
C GLN A 115 -9.56 -13.47 5.33
N THR A 116 -10.40 -12.97 4.42
CA THR A 116 -10.42 -13.41 3.02
C THR A 116 -9.08 -13.17 2.33
N ALA A 117 -8.47 -12.01 2.55
CA ALA A 117 -7.14 -11.70 2.01
C ALA A 117 -6.03 -12.58 2.63
N LEU A 118 -6.06 -12.79 3.95
CA LEU A 118 -5.12 -13.68 4.65
C LEU A 118 -5.25 -15.14 4.19
N ASN A 119 -6.46 -15.63 3.93
CA ASN A 119 -6.70 -16.96 3.37
C ASN A 119 -6.07 -17.14 1.97
N LYS A 120 -5.92 -16.05 1.21
CA LYS A 120 -5.18 -16.00 -0.06
C LYS A 120 -3.67 -15.82 0.12
N ARG A 121 -3.17 -15.84 1.36
CA ARG A 121 -1.76 -15.61 1.74
C ARG A 121 -1.23 -14.22 1.38
N ALA A 122 -2.10 -13.23 1.25
CA ALA A 122 -1.67 -11.84 1.12
C ALA A 122 -1.10 -11.34 2.46
N CYS A 123 0.00 -10.60 2.41
CA CYS A 123 0.46 -9.85 3.58
C CYS A 123 -0.42 -8.61 3.76
N ILE A 124 -0.96 -8.43 4.97
CA ILE A 124 -1.75 -7.25 5.36
C ILE A 124 -0.98 -6.47 6.42
N PHE A 125 -0.97 -5.15 6.31
CA PHE A 125 -0.37 -4.24 7.29
C PHE A 125 -1.37 -3.14 7.63
N VAL A 126 -1.64 -2.92 8.92
CA VAL A 126 -2.45 -1.79 9.40
C VAL A 126 -1.53 -0.62 9.70
N THR A 127 -1.44 0.34 8.79
CA THR A 127 -0.59 1.54 8.91
C THR A 127 -1.32 2.68 9.63
N GLU A 128 -2.65 2.75 9.50
CA GLU A 128 -3.53 3.64 10.26
C GLU A 128 -4.71 2.90 10.93
N TYR A 129 -5.00 3.24 12.19
CA TYR A 129 -6.25 2.89 12.84
C TYR A 129 -6.63 3.88 13.95
N GLY A 130 -7.92 3.93 14.30
CA GLY A 130 -8.45 4.74 15.40
C GLY A 130 -9.37 3.97 16.35
N THR A 131 -9.55 4.50 17.56
CA THR A 131 -10.40 3.93 18.62
C THR A 131 -11.79 4.56 18.68
#